data_AF-A0A5C8IKC2-F1
#
_entry.id   AF-A0A5C8IKC2-F1
#
_cell.length_a   1.000
_cell.length_b   1.000
_cell.length_c   1.000
_cell.angle_alpha   90.00
_cell.angle_beta   90.00
_cell.angle_gamma   90.00
#
_symmetry.space_group_name_H-M   'P 1'
#
loop_
_entity.id
_entity.type
_entity.pdbx_description
1 polymer ?
#
loop_
_entity_poly.entity_id
_entity_poly.type
_entity_poly.pdbx_seq_one_letter_code
_entity_poly.pdbx_strand_id
1 'polypeptide(L)'
;MGEGYSSKTLDHLGLLSRVCREFDIAGQIDKLIPPQSQEQHVTTGQAVVAMLLNGLGFVNQRLYLVSKFFEDKPLDRLLTPGIAASHLNDDRLGRALDALYAHGVSTLFASIASQTMQQLGKQPKDAHLDSTTFLVHGSYNSDKGAETVLHLTHGHSKDHRPDLPQVALQLIRDHYSGIPLHMEALNELQQ
;
A
#
# COMPACT_ATOMS: atom_id res chain seq x y z
N MET A 1 -35.79 24.85 -6.47
CA MET A 1 -35.41 23.57 -5.82
C MET A 1 -34.24 23.90 -4.92
N GLY A 2 -34.41 23.84 -3.59
CA GLY A 2 -33.33 24.16 -2.67
C GLY A 2 -32.23 23.11 -2.78
N GLU A 3 -30.97 23.54 -2.92
CA GLU A 3 -29.83 22.64 -2.80
C GLU A 3 -29.89 21.96 -1.43
N GLY A 4 -30.08 20.64 -1.43
CA GLY A 4 -30.08 19.86 -0.20
C GLY A 4 -28.67 19.82 0.38
N TYR A 5 -28.51 20.25 1.61
CA TYR A 5 -27.23 20.13 2.31
C TYR A 5 -26.94 18.65 2.61
N SER A 6 -25.74 18.19 2.28
CA SER A 6 -25.24 16.86 2.65
C SER A 6 -24.08 16.98 3.63
N SER A 7 -24.10 16.20 4.70
CA SER A 7 -22.94 16.05 5.59
C SER A 7 -21.99 14.99 5.06
N LYS A 8 -20.69 15.19 5.26
CA LYS A 8 -19.63 14.23 4.90
C LYS A 8 -18.67 14.08 6.08
N THR A 9 -18.16 12.87 6.25
CA THR A 9 -17.27 12.51 7.36
C THR A 9 -15.81 12.65 6.90
N LEU A 10 -14.97 13.42 7.60
CA LEU A 10 -13.55 13.57 7.25
C LEU A 10 -12.62 12.67 8.08
N ASP A 11 -12.95 12.48 9.37
CA ASP A 11 -12.16 11.73 10.35
C ASP A 11 -10.65 12.09 10.35
N HIS A 12 -9.79 11.14 10.70
CA HIS A 12 -8.33 11.24 10.59
C HIS A 12 -7.82 11.17 9.14
N LEU A 13 -8.70 10.83 8.19
CA LEU A 13 -8.34 10.66 6.79
C LEU A 13 -7.80 11.95 6.16
N GLY A 14 -8.25 13.11 6.66
CA GLY A 14 -7.72 14.42 6.22
C GLY A 14 -6.22 14.58 6.46
N LEU A 15 -5.69 14.07 7.58
CA LEU A 15 -4.26 14.12 7.88
C LEU A 15 -3.47 13.20 6.94
N LEU A 16 -3.94 11.96 6.77
CA LEU A 16 -3.32 10.97 5.89
C LEU A 16 -3.31 11.45 4.43
N SER A 17 -4.44 12.00 3.97
CA SER A 17 -4.57 12.59 2.63
C SER A 17 -3.56 13.73 2.44
N ARG A 18 -3.41 14.60 3.43
CA ARG A 18 -2.46 15.70 3.37
C ARG A 18 -1.02 15.20 3.29
N VAL A 19 -0.64 14.22 4.11
CA VAL A 19 0.70 13.61 4.07
C VAL A 19 0.97 12.96 2.70
N CYS A 20 0.01 12.22 2.16
CA CYS A 20 0.17 11.60 0.83
C CYS A 20 0.36 12.65 -0.28
N ARG A 21 -0.31 13.80 -0.19
CA ARG A 21 -0.14 14.91 -1.14
C ARG A 21 1.17 15.65 -0.95
N GLU A 22 1.58 15.86 0.30
CA GLU A 22 2.84 16.54 0.63
C GLU A 22 4.04 15.81 0.02
N PHE A 23 4.02 14.48 0.09
CA PHE A 23 5.05 13.64 -0.53
C PHE A 23 4.74 13.21 -1.97
N ASP A 24 3.68 13.74 -2.61
CA ASP A 24 3.27 13.38 -3.98
C ASP A 24 3.19 11.85 -4.23
N ILE A 25 2.73 11.06 -3.25
CA ILE A 25 2.78 9.58 -3.31
C ILE A 25 2.11 9.05 -4.58
N ALA A 26 0.93 9.58 -4.92
CA ALA A 26 0.23 9.18 -6.14
C ALA A 26 1.01 9.55 -7.41
N GLY A 27 1.52 10.78 -7.51
CA GLY A 27 2.27 11.23 -8.68
C GLY A 27 3.59 10.49 -8.86
N GLN A 28 4.28 10.13 -7.77
CA GLN A 28 5.47 9.30 -7.82
C GLN A 28 5.18 7.90 -8.39
N ILE A 29 4.10 7.27 -7.93
CA ILE A 29 3.68 5.97 -8.44
C ILE A 29 3.27 6.08 -9.92
N ASP A 30 2.48 7.10 -10.28
CA ASP A 30 1.98 7.27 -11.65
C ASP A 30 3.09 7.62 -12.66
N LYS A 31 4.21 8.20 -12.21
CA LYS A 31 5.42 8.39 -13.04
C LYS A 31 6.08 7.05 -13.39
N LEU A 32 6.06 6.09 -12.47
CA LEU A 32 6.69 4.78 -12.62
C LEU A 32 5.74 3.74 -13.25
N ILE A 33 4.44 3.90 -13.00
CA ILE A 33 3.36 3.02 -13.45
C ILE A 33 2.27 3.92 -14.06
N PRO A 34 2.47 4.38 -15.31
CA PRO A 34 1.54 5.30 -15.94
C PRO A 34 0.16 4.67 -16.17
N PRO A 35 -0.91 5.48 -16.25
CA PRO A 35 -2.25 5.00 -16.58
C PRO A 35 -2.26 4.21 -17.88
N GLN A 36 -2.97 3.09 -17.89
CA GLN A 36 -3.01 2.17 -19.04
C GLN A 36 -3.99 2.64 -20.13
N SER A 37 -4.93 3.52 -19.78
CA SER A 37 -5.93 4.08 -20.69
C SER A 37 -6.31 5.50 -20.28
N GLN A 38 -6.72 6.32 -21.25
CA GLN A 38 -7.29 7.65 -21.00
C GLN A 38 -8.67 7.58 -20.32
N GLU A 39 -9.37 6.45 -20.45
CA GLU A 39 -10.66 6.20 -19.79
C GLU A 39 -10.51 5.75 -18.33
N GLN A 40 -9.26 5.59 -17.86
CA GLN A 40 -9.00 5.17 -16.50
C GLN A 40 -9.30 6.31 -15.52
N HIS A 41 -10.49 6.27 -14.90
CA HIS A 41 -10.94 7.28 -13.94
C HIS A 41 -10.06 7.40 -12.67
N VAL A 42 -9.37 6.32 -12.29
CA VAL A 42 -8.52 6.27 -11.10
C VAL A 42 -7.16 5.68 -11.46
N THR A 43 -6.11 6.48 -11.33
CA THR A 43 -4.73 6.05 -11.60
C THR A 43 -4.25 5.00 -10.60
N THR A 44 -3.09 4.38 -10.84
CA THR A 44 -2.53 3.39 -9.90
C THR A 44 -2.13 4.08 -8.59
N GLY A 45 -1.50 5.25 -8.67
CA GLY A 45 -1.14 6.05 -7.51
C GLY A 45 -2.35 6.50 -6.70
N GLN A 46 -3.43 6.95 -7.35
CA GLN A 46 -4.68 7.31 -6.66
C GLN A 46 -5.33 6.11 -5.97
N ALA A 47 -5.33 4.93 -6.62
CA ALA A 47 -5.83 3.70 -6.01
C ALA A 47 -5.02 3.31 -4.77
N VAL A 48 -3.69 3.45 -4.80
CA VAL A 48 -2.83 3.21 -3.63
C VAL A 48 -3.15 4.18 -2.49
N VAL A 49 -3.27 5.47 -2.77
CA VAL A 49 -3.65 6.45 -1.73
C VAL A 49 -5.03 6.11 -1.14
N ALA A 50 -6.00 5.71 -1.97
CA ALA A 50 -7.31 5.28 -1.47
C ALA A 50 -7.21 4.04 -0.55
N MET A 51 -6.39 3.04 -0.91
CA MET A 51 -6.14 1.88 -0.05
C MET A 51 -5.41 2.25 1.24
N LEU A 52 -4.47 3.21 1.22
CA LEU A 52 -3.82 3.71 2.44
C LEU A 52 -4.83 4.39 3.38
N LEU A 53 -5.73 5.22 2.84
CA LEU A 53 -6.80 5.85 3.62
C LEU A 53 -7.76 4.82 4.23
N ASN A 54 -8.13 3.79 3.48
CA ASN A 54 -9.01 2.72 3.96
C ASN A 54 -8.32 1.83 5.00
N GLY A 55 -7.09 1.37 4.73
CA GLY A 55 -6.34 0.47 5.60
C GLY A 55 -5.94 1.09 6.94
N LEU A 56 -5.57 2.37 6.94
CA LEU A 56 -5.33 3.14 8.17
C LEU A 56 -6.64 3.65 8.80
N GLY A 57 -7.78 3.42 8.16
CA GLY A 57 -9.13 3.67 8.68
C GLY A 57 -9.57 2.71 9.79
N PHE A 58 -8.70 1.78 10.22
CA PHE A 58 -8.96 0.74 11.24
C PHE A 58 -10.02 -0.29 10.84
N VAL A 59 -10.27 -0.47 9.54
CA VAL A 59 -11.21 -1.48 9.05
C VAL A 59 -10.50 -2.41 8.07
N ASN A 60 -10.08 -3.57 8.56
CA ASN A 60 -9.59 -4.66 7.70
C ASN A 60 -10.77 -5.23 6.89
N GLN A 61 -11.10 -4.58 5.78
CA GLN A 61 -12.19 -4.97 4.90
C GLN A 61 -11.67 -5.51 3.57
N ARG A 62 -12.47 -6.40 2.99
CA ARG A 62 -12.21 -6.94 1.65
C ARG A 62 -12.28 -5.81 0.61
N LEU A 63 -11.54 -5.92 -0.48
CA LEU A 63 -11.44 -4.87 -1.51
C LEU A 63 -12.81 -4.37 -2.02
N TYR A 64 -13.80 -5.25 -2.17
CA TYR A 64 -15.13 -4.87 -2.67
C TYR A 64 -15.91 -3.94 -1.72
N LEU A 65 -15.48 -3.81 -0.45
CA LEU A 65 -16.08 -2.90 0.53
C LEU A 65 -15.43 -1.51 0.53
N VAL A 66 -14.30 -1.32 -0.17
CA VAL A 66 -13.58 -0.04 -0.19
C VAL A 66 -14.44 1.06 -0.81
N SER A 67 -15.19 0.77 -1.87
CA SER A 67 -16.14 1.73 -2.47
C SER A 67 -17.16 2.20 -1.43
N LYS A 68 -17.73 1.27 -0.66
CA LYS A 68 -18.69 1.58 0.41
C LYS A 68 -18.09 2.46 1.51
N PHE A 69 -16.85 2.22 1.88
CA PHE A 69 -16.14 3.06 2.86
C PHE A 69 -16.05 4.54 2.45
N PHE A 70 -16.02 4.82 1.14
CA PHE A 70 -15.91 6.18 0.62
C PHE A 70 -17.26 6.88 0.37
N GLU A 71 -18.41 6.21 0.48
CA GLU A 71 -19.74 6.78 0.15
C GLU A 71 -20.07 8.04 0.96
N ASP A 72 -19.73 8.06 2.25
CA ASP A 72 -19.98 9.18 3.16
C ASP A 72 -18.77 10.13 3.30
N LYS A 73 -17.68 9.89 2.57
CA LYS A 73 -16.44 10.66 2.65
C LYS A 73 -16.37 11.77 1.58
N PRO A 74 -15.66 12.88 1.84
CA PRO A 74 -15.48 13.94 0.86
C PRO A 74 -14.31 13.61 -0.10
N LEU A 75 -14.53 12.74 -1.10
CA LEU A 75 -13.46 12.26 -2.00
C LEU A 75 -12.72 13.40 -2.72
N ASP A 76 -13.41 14.44 -3.16
CA ASP A 76 -12.77 15.61 -3.80
C ASP A 76 -11.74 16.28 -2.88
N ARG A 77 -11.98 16.21 -1.55
CA ARG A 77 -11.07 16.73 -0.53
C ARG A 77 -10.00 15.73 -0.13
N LEU A 78 -10.27 14.43 -0.16
CA LEU A 78 -9.34 13.38 0.29
C LEU A 78 -8.40 12.85 -0.81
N LEU A 79 -8.85 12.80 -2.06
CA LEU A 79 -8.11 12.22 -3.17
C LEU A 79 -7.90 13.29 -4.25
N THR A 80 -8.80 13.36 -5.22
CA THR A 80 -8.77 14.27 -6.36
C THR A 80 -10.20 14.54 -6.81
N PRO A 81 -10.52 15.76 -7.28
CA PRO A 81 -11.84 16.06 -7.84
C PRO A 81 -12.26 15.08 -8.95
N GLY A 82 -13.52 14.66 -8.93
CA GLY A 82 -14.11 13.81 -9.99
C GLY A 82 -13.98 12.30 -9.78
N ILE A 83 -13.35 11.87 -8.67
CA ILE A 83 -13.38 10.46 -8.27
C ILE A 83 -14.66 10.21 -7.46
N ALA A 84 -15.51 9.30 -7.97
CA ALA A 84 -16.66 8.79 -7.23
C ALA A 84 -16.28 7.52 -6.45
N ALA A 85 -17.00 7.25 -5.37
CA ALA A 85 -16.82 6.04 -4.57
C ALA A 85 -16.94 4.75 -5.39
N SER A 86 -17.83 4.72 -6.39
CA SER A 86 -18.02 3.60 -7.33
C SER A 86 -16.81 3.32 -8.22
N HIS A 87 -15.93 4.30 -8.44
CA HIS A 87 -14.70 4.12 -9.22
C HIS A 87 -13.62 3.37 -8.42
N LEU A 88 -13.74 3.32 -7.08
CA LEU A 88 -12.84 2.62 -6.16
C LEU A 88 -13.35 1.20 -5.86
N ASN A 89 -13.76 0.48 -6.91
CA ASN A 89 -14.20 -0.90 -6.83
C ASN A 89 -13.02 -1.88 -6.79
N ASP A 90 -13.30 -3.12 -6.41
CA ASP A 90 -12.33 -4.21 -6.31
C ASP A 90 -11.61 -4.51 -7.61
N ASP A 91 -12.28 -4.45 -8.76
CA ASP A 91 -11.61 -4.64 -10.06
C ASP A 91 -10.52 -3.60 -10.32
N ARG A 92 -10.78 -2.33 -9.96
CA ARG A 92 -9.79 -1.25 -10.15
C ARG A 92 -8.66 -1.38 -9.15
N LEU A 93 -8.97 -1.65 -7.88
CA LEU A 93 -7.97 -1.80 -6.82
C LEU A 93 -7.10 -3.05 -7.03
N GLY A 94 -7.69 -4.17 -7.43
CA GLY A 94 -7.00 -5.41 -7.78
C GLY A 94 -6.01 -5.19 -8.93
N ARG A 95 -6.46 -4.56 -10.02
CA ARG A 95 -5.57 -4.19 -11.14
C ARG A 95 -4.43 -3.23 -10.72
N ALA A 96 -4.65 -2.39 -9.71
CA ALA A 96 -3.57 -1.57 -9.17
C ALA A 96 -2.54 -2.43 -8.44
N LEU A 97 -2.97 -3.40 -7.61
CA LEU A 97 -2.08 -4.35 -6.94
C LEU A 97 -1.28 -5.19 -7.95
N ASP A 98 -1.92 -5.67 -9.03
CA ASP A 98 -1.24 -6.41 -10.11
C ASP A 98 -0.17 -5.55 -10.77
N ALA A 99 -0.46 -4.28 -11.04
CA ALA A 99 0.50 -3.35 -11.64
C ALA A 99 1.69 -3.06 -10.72
N LEU A 100 1.46 -2.94 -9.40
CA LEU A 100 2.52 -2.80 -8.41
C LEU A 100 3.42 -4.04 -8.38
N TYR A 101 2.82 -5.23 -8.39
CA TYR A 101 3.55 -6.49 -8.41
C TYR A 101 4.39 -6.62 -9.69
N ALA A 102 3.80 -6.37 -10.86
CA ALA A 102 4.48 -6.42 -12.15
C ALA A 102 5.65 -5.43 -12.26
N HIS A 103 5.55 -4.26 -11.62
CA HIS A 103 6.65 -3.28 -11.58
C HIS A 103 7.79 -3.68 -10.63
N GLY A 104 7.48 -4.39 -9.55
CA GLY A 104 8.42 -4.70 -8.48
C GLY A 104 8.23 -3.79 -7.27
N VAL A 105 7.59 -4.33 -6.24
CA VAL A 105 7.14 -3.58 -5.06
C VAL A 105 8.32 -3.02 -4.24
N SER A 106 9.41 -3.77 -4.08
CA SER A 106 10.61 -3.33 -3.36
C SER A 106 11.31 -2.13 -4.01
N THR A 107 11.44 -2.17 -5.34
CA THR A 107 12.03 -1.08 -6.12
C THR A 107 11.17 0.18 -6.07
N LEU A 108 9.85 0.01 -6.18
CA LEU A 108 8.89 1.10 -6.06
C LEU A 108 8.98 1.74 -4.67
N PHE A 109 8.98 0.93 -3.61
CA PHE A 109 9.06 1.42 -2.24
C PHE A 109 10.34 2.22 -1.99
N ALA A 110 11.50 1.68 -2.41
CA ALA A 110 12.78 2.36 -2.27
C ALA A 110 12.81 3.69 -3.04
N SER A 111 12.19 3.73 -4.23
CA SER A 111 12.08 4.96 -5.03
C SER A 111 11.26 6.02 -4.30
N ILE A 112 10.11 5.64 -3.72
CA ILE A 112 9.25 6.55 -2.96
C ILE A 112 9.94 7.05 -1.69
N ALA A 113 10.58 6.13 -0.94
CA ALA A 113 11.32 6.47 0.26
C ALA A 113 12.48 7.43 -0.04
N SER A 114 13.22 7.19 -1.12
CA SER A 114 14.32 8.07 -1.55
C SER A 114 13.85 9.49 -1.84
N GLN A 115 12.77 9.65 -2.62
CA GLN A 115 12.20 10.97 -2.92
C GLN A 115 11.65 11.64 -1.65
N THR A 116 11.02 10.88 -0.76
CA THR A 116 10.52 11.38 0.53
C THR A 116 11.67 11.92 1.40
N MET A 117 12.78 11.17 1.50
CA MET A 117 13.97 11.60 2.24
C MET A 117 14.62 12.85 1.64
N GLN A 118 14.67 12.95 0.31
CA GLN A 118 15.15 14.14 -0.40
C GLN A 118 14.28 15.36 -0.09
N GLN A 119 12.95 15.23 -0.15
CA GLN A 119 12.03 16.32 0.18
C GLN A 119 12.14 16.75 1.65
N LEU A 120 12.42 15.81 2.56
CA LEU A 120 12.68 16.09 3.97
C LEU A 120 14.09 16.65 4.24
N GLY A 121 14.96 16.75 3.22
CA GLY A 121 16.35 17.19 3.38
C GLY A 121 17.19 16.24 4.26
N LYS A 122 16.81 14.96 4.33
CA LYS A 122 17.47 13.95 5.17
C LYS A 122 18.44 13.11 4.35
N GLN A 123 19.62 12.89 4.89
CA GLN A 123 20.62 11.96 4.34
C GLN A 123 21.00 10.95 5.43
N PRO A 124 20.39 9.75 5.41
CA PRO A 124 20.68 8.72 6.40
C PRO A 124 22.14 8.27 6.24
N LYS A 125 22.88 8.22 7.36
CA LYS A 125 24.26 7.70 7.40
C LYS A 125 24.32 6.29 7.95
N ASP A 126 23.38 5.99 8.84
CA ASP A 126 23.24 4.73 9.53
C ASP A 126 21.79 4.24 9.37
N ALA A 127 21.61 2.94 9.24
CA ALA A 127 20.31 2.32 9.07
C ALA A 127 20.21 1.04 9.89
N HIS A 128 18.98 0.71 10.32
CA HIS A 128 18.68 -0.54 10.99
C HIS A 128 17.90 -1.45 10.04
N LEU A 129 18.36 -2.70 9.93
CA LEU A 129 17.62 -3.78 9.29
C LEU A 129 16.91 -4.58 10.39
N ASP A 130 15.60 -4.73 10.26
CA ASP A 130 14.82 -5.64 11.10
C ASP A 130 13.88 -6.48 10.22
N SER A 131 13.53 -7.65 10.73
CA SER A 131 12.71 -8.63 10.04
C SER A 131 11.50 -9.03 10.88
N THR A 132 10.33 -8.91 10.29
CA THR A 132 9.05 -9.36 10.87
C THR A 132 8.53 -10.56 10.11
N THR A 133 8.09 -11.59 10.83
CA THR A 133 7.48 -12.80 10.26
C THR A 133 5.97 -12.71 10.40
N PHE A 134 5.25 -13.05 9.34
CA PHE A 134 3.80 -13.19 9.33
C PHE A 134 3.45 -14.66 9.18
N LEU A 135 2.65 -15.18 10.10
CA LEU A 135 2.05 -16.50 10.00
C LEU A 135 0.75 -16.41 9.24
N VAL A 136 0.51 -17.34 8.31
CA VAL A 136 -0.72 -17.34 7.51
C VAL A 136 -1.45 -18.67 7.60
N HIS A 137 -2.77 -18.60 7.39
CA HIS A 137 -3.65 -19.75 7.32
C HIS A 137 -4.15 -19.93 5.89
N GLY A 138 -4.14 -21.15 5.39
CA GLY A 138 -4.61 -21.49 4.05
C GLY A 138 -3.69 -22.46 3.31
N SER A 139 -4.16 -22.93 2.16
CA SER A 139 -3.38 -23.74 1.24
C SER A 139 -2.69 -22.83 0.24
N TYR A 140 -1.42 -22.50 0.50
CA TYR A 140 -0.58 -21.71 -0.38
C TYR A 140 0.34 -22.60 -1.21
N ASN A 141 1.03 -22.02 -2.18
CA ASN A 141 1.95 -22.72 -3.08
C ASN A 141 1.29 -23.84 -3.91
N SER A 142 0.00 -23.72 -4.20
CA SER A 142 -0.75 -24.71 -5.02
C SER A 142 -0.25 -24.76 -6.47
N ASP A 143 0.26 -23.63 -6.99
CA ASP A 143 0.86 -23.55 -8.31
C ASP A 143 2.38 -23.73 -8.21
N LYS A 144 2.84 -24.96 -8.41
CA LYS A 144 4.26 -25.40 -8.28
C LYS A 144 5.22 -24.83 -9.35
N GLY A 145 4.84 -23.79 -10.11
CA GLY A 145 5.53 -23.43 -11.36
C GLY A 145 5.98 -21.97 -11.53
N ALA A 146 5.67 -21.06 -10.61
CA ALA A 146 6.06 -19.66 -10.74
C ALA A 146 7.28 -19.36 -9.84
N GLU A 147 8.49 -19.40 -10.41
CA GLU A 147 9.75 -19.05 -9.72
C GLU A 147 9.76 -17.61 -9.16
N THR A 148 8.82 -16.75 -9.59
CA THR A 148 8.71 -15.34 -9.21
C THR A 148 7.70 -15.06 -8.09
N VAL A 149 7.01 -16.07 -7.56
CA VAL A 149 6.01 -15.90 -6.49
C VAL A 149 6.63 -16.27 -5.15
N LEU A 150 6.31 -15.51 -4.10
CA LEU A 150 6.69 -15.84 -2.73
C LEU A 150 6.27 -17.28 -2.42
N HIS A 151 7.24 -18.11 -2.08
CA HIS A 151 7.02 -19.49 -1.68
C HIS A 151 6.94 -19.55 -0.17
N LEU A 152 5.74 -19.75 0.36
CA LEU A 152 5.53 -19.74 1.80
C LEU A 152 6.07 -21.04 2.42
N THR A 153 7.09 -20.94 3.27
CA THR A 153 7.71 -22.12 3.90
C THR A 153 7.26 -22.28 5.35
N HIS A 154 7.65 -23.39 5.98
CA HIS A 154 7.56 -23.54 7.43
C HIS A 154 8.95 -23.29 8.02
N GLY A 155 9.03 -22.67 9.19
CA GLY A 155 10.32 -22.40 9.81
C GLY A 155 10.22 -21.89 11.24
N HIS A 156 11.28 -21.22 11.69
CA HIS A 156 11.38 -20.74 13.07
C HIS A 156 10.37 -19.61 13.35
N SER A 157 9.27 -19.98 14.00
CA SER A 157 8.22 -19.06 14.42
C SER A 157 8.57 -18.39 15.75
N LYS A 158 8.73 -17.06 15.77
CA LYS A 158 8.83 -16.27 17.02
C LYS A 158 7.58 -16.46 17.92
N ASP A 159 6.43 -16.73 17.31
CA ASP A 159 5.14 -16.98 18.00
C ASP A 159 4.89 -18.46 18.35
N HIS A 160 5.93 -19.32 18.29
CA HIS A 160 5.84 -20.74 18.65
C HIS A 160 4.80 -21.57 17.86
N ARG A 161 4.55 -21.22 16.59
CA ARG A 161 3.63 -21.92 15.65
C ARG A 161 4.38 -22.44 14.41
N PRO A 162 5.28 -23.42 14.58
CA PRO A 162 6.02 -24.02 13.45
C PRO A 162 5.10 -24.82 12.50
N ASP A 163 3.86 -25.07 12.90
CA ASP A 163 2.82 -25.73 12.11
C ASP A 163 2.20 -24.86 11.02
N LEU A 164 2.45 -23.54 11.05
CA LEU A 164 1.89 -22.61 10.08
C LEU A 164 2.93 -22.20 9.03
N PRO A 165 2.51 -22.06 7.76
CA PRO A 165 3.34 -21.43 6.76
C PRO A 165 3.56 -19.95 7.13
N GLN A 166 4.75 -19.47 6.80
CA GLN A 166 5.21 -18.13 7.12
C GLN A 166 5.73 -17.40 5.88
N VAL A 167 5.70 -16.08 5.96
CA VAL A 167 6.39 -15.15 5.06
C VAL A 167 7.11 -14.12 5.92
N ALA A 168 8.26 -13.63 5.49
CA ALA A 168 8.98 -12.58 6.22
C ALA A 168 9.01 -11.27 5.43
N LEU A 169 9.00 -10.15 6.14
CA LEU A 169 9.25 -8.82 5.59
C LEU A 169 10.48 -8.25 6.27
N GLN A 170 11.49 -7.95 5.47
CA GLN A 170 12.64 -7.17 5.86
C GLN A 170 12.36 -5.69 5.63
N LEU A 171 12.76 -4.87 6.60
CA LEU A 171 12.60 -3.43 6.55
C LEU A 171 13.91 -2.76 6.98
N ILE A 172 14.47 -1.94 6.09
CA ILE A 172 15.59 -1.06 6.43
C ILE A 172 15.01 0.30 6.80
N ARG A 173 15.40 0.86 7.94
CA ARG A 173 14.96 2.19 8.39
C ARG A 173 16.14 3.10 8.72
N ASP A 174 15.97 4.39 8.46
CA ASP A 174 16.90 5.42 8.94
C ASP A 174 16.99 5.39 10.48
N HIS A 175 18.20 5.41 11.01
CA HIS A 175 18.46 5.33 12.45
C HIS A 175 17.80 6.47 13.23
N TYR A 176 17.87 7.70 12.70
CA TYR A 176 17.50 8.91 13.45
C TYR A 176 16.01 9.24 13.37
N SER A 177 15.40 9.11 12.20
CA SER A 177 14.00 9.48 11.98
C SER A 177 13.06 8.27 12.00
N GLY A 178 13.58 7.05 11.94
CA GLY A 178 12.78 5.83 11.86
C GLY A 178 12.01 5.68 10.55
N ILE A 179 12.32 6.50 9.53
CA ILE A 179 11.68 6.44 8.22
C ILE A 179 12.15 5.17 7.50
N PRO A 180 11.22 4.33 7.00
CA PRO A 180 11.57 3.21 6.14
C PRO A 180 12.25 3.64 4.85
N LEU A 181 13.36 2.98 4.51
CA LEU A 181 14.18 3.26 3.33
C LEU A 181 14.05 2.17 2.26
N HIS A 182 13.85 0.92 2.70
CA HIS A 182 13.71 -0.23 1.81
C HIS A 182 12.85 -1.29 2.47
N MET A 183 12.12 -2.06 1.66
CA MET A 183 11.41 -3.25 2.13
C MET A 183 11.57 -4.39 1.14
N GLU A 184 11.67 -5.61 1.65
CA GLU A 184 11.75 -6.83 0.85
C GLU A 184 10.93 -7.94 1.50
N ALA A 185 10.08 -8.58 0.70
CA ALA A 185 9.34 -9.77 1.14
C ALA A 185 10.18 -11.01 0.83
N LEU A 186 10.32 -11.88 1.82
CA LEU A 186 11.11 -13.10 1.74
C LEU A 186 10.22 -14.33 1.94
N ASN A 187 10.56 -15.41 1.26
CA ASN A 187 9.97 -16.73 1.46
C ASN A 187 10.10 -17.18 2.93
N GLU A 188 11.26 -16.94 3.53
CA GLU A 188 11.57 -17.25 4.92
C GLU A 188 12.71 -16.38 5.46
N LEU A 189 12.88 -16.37 6.78
CA LEU A 189 14.06 -15.79 7.40
C LEU A 189 15.26 -16.73 7.21
N GLN A 190 16.26 -16.27 6.48
CA GLN A 190 17.57 -16.93 6.45
C GLN A 190 18.27 -16.68 7.80
N GLN A 191 18.73 -17.76 8.44
CA GLN A 191 19.48 -17.72 9.70
C GLN A 191 20.95 -17.38 9.47
#